data_AF-A0A7S6SB95-F1
#
_entry.id   AF-A0A7S6SB95-F1
#
_cell.length_a   1.000
_cell.length_b   1.000
_cell.length_c   1.000
_cell.angle_alpha   90.00
_cell.angle_beta   90.00
_cell.angle_gamma   90.00
#
_symmetry.space_group_name_H-M   'P 1'
#
loop_
_entity.id
_entity.type
_entity.pdbx_description
1 polymer ?
#
loop_
_entity_poly.entity_id
_entity_poly.type
_entity_poly.pdbx_seq_one_letter_code
_entity_poly.pdbx_strand_id
1 'polypeptide(L)'
;MDSLLTLRYTMAAERTGGVLCPVGPVWRRLRTTNPEIELYQPDNSHPSMAGTLASAYSFYSVFFKDDVMNLEITTPVLPEQAVAIRNAVQEVVADSLSAAYRYDKVLRADFIGDSGKTSTDTVHFTNLSRHASGYVWDFGDGTTDTAASVAHIFPSAGEYTVCLTAYNSCDTAKICQTVIIGVSSVDEAHSRQLAGYPNPCSNVCYIPSVASGTPYRIINALGVEQLRQTTSGSTGIVVSHLAPGLYFVMIEQPDGQKQVIPFSKW
;
A
#
# COMPACT_ATOMS: atom_id res chain seq x y z
N MET A 1 -10.58 -7.12 30.60
CA MET A 1 -9.35 -7.93 30.57
C MET A 1 -9.36 -8.94 29.40
N ASP A 2 -10.50 -9.57 29.11
CA ASP A 2 -10.64 -10.59 28.06
C ASP A 2 -10.45 -10.12 26.61
N SER A 3 -10.76 -8.85 26.32
CA SER A 3 -10.59 -8.30 24.97
C SER A 3 -9.13 -8.20 24.56
N LEU A 4 -8.22 -7.90 25.49
CA LEU A 4 -6.80 -7.74 25.19
C LEU A 4 -6.08 -9.07 24.95
N LEU A 5 -6.41 -10.12 25.70
CA LEU A 5 -5.84 -11.46 25.46
C LEU A 5 -6.35 -12.02 24.14
N THR A 6 -7.66 -11.97 23.91
CA THR A 6 -8.27 -12.39 22.63
C THR A 6 -7.64 -11.63 21.47
N LEU A 7 -7.55 -10.29 21.56
CA LEU A 7 -6.91 -9.45 20.55
C LEU A 7 -5.46 -9.85 20.28
N ARG A 8 -4.65 -10.12 21.31
CA ARG A 8 -3.25 -10.51 21.12
C ARG A 8 -3.10 -11.86 20.44
N TYR A 9 -3.94 -12.84 20.78
CA TYR A 9 -3.92 -14.14 20.10
C TYR A 9 -4.42 -14.04 18.66
N THR A 10 -5.43 -13.22 18.38
CA THR A 10 -5.87 -12.93 17.02
C THR A 10 -4.75 -12.27 16.21
N MET A 11 -4.09 -11.24 16.74
CA MET A 11 -2.96 -10.59 16.07
C MET A 11 -1.77 -11.54 15.85
N ALA A 12 -1.51 -12.45 16.78
CA ALA A 12 -0.44 -13.45 16.64
C ALA A 12 -0.77 -14.49 15.55
N ALA A 13 -2.01 -14.97 15.51
CA ALA A 13 -2.51 -15.86 14.47
C ALA A 13 -2.46 -15.16 13.10
N GLU A 14 -2.82 -13.88 13.04
CA GLU A 14 -2.77 -13.08 11.83
C GLU A 14 -1.37 -12.98 11.22
N ARG A 15 -0.37 -12.72 12.06
CA ARG A 15 1.03 -12.58 11.65
C ARG A 15 1.63 -13.89 11.15
N THR A 16 1.21 -15.03 11.70
CA THR A 16 1.77 -16.34 11.37
C THR A 16 0.96 -17.10 10.33
N GLY A 17 -0.23 -16.61 9.98
CA GLY A 17 -1.20 -17.37 9.18
C GLY A 17 -1.78 -18.58 9.92
N GLY A 18 -1.70 -18.57 11.26
CA GLY A 18 -2.16 -19.68 12.10
C GLY A 18 -3.67 -19.68 12.33
N VAL A 19 -4.21 -20.84 12.69
CA VAL A 19 -5.63 -20.99 13.06
C VAL A 19 -5.77 -20.87 14.58
N LEU A 20 -6.66 -20.01 15.04
CA LEU A 20 -7.00 -19.86 16.46
C LEU A 20 -8.23 -20.71 16.80
N CYS A 21 -8.18 -21.45 17.91
CA CYS A 21 -9.31 -22.23 18.41
C CYS A 21 -9.89 -21.56 19.68
N PRO A 22 -11.20 -21.29 19.76
CA PRO A 22 -11.81 -20.53 20.86
C PRO A 22 -12.03 -21.36 22.14
N VAL A 23 -11.04 -22.16 22.56
CA VAL A 23 -11.14 -23.01 23.76
C VAL A 23 -11.41 -22.17 25.02
N GLY A 24 -10.68 -21.07 25.20
CA GLY A 24 -10.85 -20.17 26.35
C GLY A 24 -12.27 -19.58 26.46
N PRO A 25 -12.82 -18.99 25.38
CA PRO A 25 -14.22 -18.59 25.31
C PRO A 25 -15.23 -19.70 25.64
N VAL A 26 -15.04 -20.93 25.13
CA VAL A 26 -15.90 -22.09 25.44
C VAL A 26 -15.86 -22.40 26.93
N TRP A 27 -14.67 -22.47 27.53
CA TRP A 27 -14.51 -22.72 28.96
C TRP A 27 -15.14 -21.64 29.83
N ARG A 28 -15.04 -20.37 29.40
CA ARG A 28 -15.73 -19.27 30.09
C ARG A 28 -17.23 -19.43 30.03
N ARG A 29 -17.78 -19.77 28.86
CA ARG A 29 -19.21 -20.01 28.70
C ARG A 29 -19.68 -21.11 29.67
N LEU A 30 -18.98 -22.24 29.69
CA LEU A 30 -19.27 -23.35 30.60
C LEU A 30 -19.21 -22.94 32.07
N ARG A 31 -18.19 -22.22 32.51
CA ARG A 31 -18.13 -21.72 33.89
C ARG A 31 -19.27 -20.74 34.25
N THR A 32 -19.87 -20.10 33.25
CA THR A 32 -20.95 -19.14 33.46
C THR A 32 -22.32 -19.83 33.48
N THR A 33 -22.54 -20.85 32.64
CA THR A 33 -23.84 -21.54 32.53
C THR A 33 -23.95 -22.84 33.30
N ASN A 34 -22.81 -23.50 33.51
CA ASN A 34 -22.67 -24.83 34.07
C ASN A 34 -21.52 -24.87 35.08
N PRO A 35 -21.54 -24.03 36.14
CA PRO A 35 -20.47 -23.95 37.13
C PRO A 35 -20.23 -25.27 37.89
N GLU A 36 -21.19 -26.19 37.86
CA GLU A 36 -21.08 -27.55 38.41
C GLU A 36 -20.15 -28.47 37.60
N ILE A 37 -19.84 -28.14 36.35
CA ILE A 37 -18.91 -28.91 35.53
C ILE A 37 -17.49 -28.49 35.89
N GLU A 38 -16.80 -29.33 36.64
CA GLU A 38 -15.40 -29.10 36.98
C GLU A 38 -14.52 -29.23 35.72
N LEU A 39 -13.87 -28.13 35.31
CA LEU A 39 -13.04 -28.05 34.12
C LEU A 39 -11.55 -28.26 34.42
N TYR A 40 -11.15 -28.17 35.69
CA TYR A 40 -9.77 -28.31 36.12
C TYR A 40 -9.54 -29.59 36.93
N GLN A 41 -8.31 -30.06 36.94
CA GLN A 41 -7.84 -31.01 37.94
C GLN A 41 -7.67 -30.29 39.29
N PRO A 42 -7.49 -31.03 40.41
CA PRO A 42 -7.28 -30.42 41.73
C PRO A 42 -6.09 -29.44 41.82
N ASP A 43 -5.20 -29.44 40.83
CA ASP A 43 -4.09 -28.50 40.72
C ASP A 43 -4.49 -27.12 40.18
N ASN A 44 -5.77 -26.90 39.85
CA ASN A 44 -6.33 -25.67 39.31
C ASN A 44 -5.66 -25.18 38.01
N SER A 45 -5.01 -26.07 37.27
CA SER A 45 -4.24 -25.72 36.06
C SER A 45 -4.52 -26.69 34.92
N HIS A 46 -4.38 -27.99 35.14
CA HIS A 46 -4.58 -28.96 34.07
C HIS A 46 -6.07 -29.19 33.81
N PRO A 47 -6.46 -29.47 32.56
CA PRO A 47 -7.85 -29.78 32.24
C PRO A 47 -8.29 -31.09 32.91
N SER A 48 -9.49 -31.06 33.50
CA SER A 48 -10.22 -32.27 33.87
C SER A 48 -10.61 -33.06 32.61
N MET A 49 -11.29 -34.19 32.77
CA MET A 49 -11.84 -34.92 31.63
C MET A 49 -12.89 -34.08 30.87
N ALA A 50 -13.74 -33.33 31.60
CA ALA A 50 -14.71 -32.42 31.01
C ALA A 50 -14.04 -31.24 30.30
N GLY A 51 -13.00 -30.64 30.92
CA GLY A 51 -12.20 -29.59 30.29
C GLY A 51 -11.46 -30.07 29.04
N THR A 52 -10.94 -31.30 29.07
CA THR A 52 -10.29 -31.95 27.92
C THR A 52 -11.31 -32.17 26.80
N LEU A 53 -12.51 -32.66 27.12
CA LEU A 53 -13.58 -32.86 26.14
C LEU A 53 -14.02 -31.54 25.49
N ALA A 54 -14.23 -30.49 26.29
CA ALA A 54 -14.57 -29.16 25.78
C ALA A 54 -13.52 -28.63 24.81
N SER A 55 -12.24 -28.83 25.14
CA SER A 55 -11.12 -28.45 24.27
C SER A 55 -11.09 -29.28 22.99
N ALA A 56 -11.23 -30.60 23.10
CA ALA A 56 -11.23 -31.52 21.96
C ALA A 56 -12.37 -31.21 20.99
N TYR A 57 -13.59 -31.00 21.48
CA TYR A 57 -14.74 -30.61 20.65
C TYR A 57 -14.55 -29.24 20.00
N SER A 58 -13.97 -28.27 20.71
CA SER A 58 -13.63 -26.98 20.11
C SER A 58 -12.66 -27.14 18.93
N PHE A 59 -11.59 -27.93 19.11
CA PHE A 59 -10.64 -28.22 18.03
C PHE A 59 -11.28 -29.00 16.90
N TYR A 60 -12.10 -30.01 17.22
CA TYR A 60 -12.81 -30.81 16.22
C TYR A 60 -13.67 -29.92 15.33
N SER A 61 -14.53 -29.07 15.91
CA SER A 61 -15.37 -28.14 15.14
C SER A 61 -14.53 -27.16 14.32
N VAL A 62 -13.40 -26.69 14.84
CA VAL A 62 -12.52 -25.77 14.11
C VAL A 62 -11.80 -26.45 12.94
N PHE A 63 -11.30 -27.68 13.11
CA PHE A 63 -10.54 -28.41 12.10
C PHE A 63 -11.43 -29.06 11.04
N PHE A 64 -12.48 -29.75 11.46
CA PHE A 64 -13.33 -30.54 10.57
C PHE A 64 -14.54 -29.78 10.05
N LYS A 65 -14.85 -28.60 10.61
CA LYS A 65 -16.01 -27.78 10.25
C LYS A 65 -17.34 -28.53 10.35
N ASP A 66 -17.41 -29.45 11.29
CA ASP A 66 -18.58 -30.29 11.53
C ASP A 66 -19.23 -29.97 12.88
N ASP A 67 -20.51 -30.28 12.96
CA ASP A 67 -21.32 -30.09 14.16
C ASP A 67 -21.06 -31.23 15.14
N VAL A 68 -20.54 -30.86 16.31
CA VAL A 68 -20.26 -31.80 17.41
C VAL A 68 -21.53 -32.50 17.93
N MET A 69 -22.71 -31.95 17.63
CA MET A 69 -23.99 -32.58 17.96
C MET A 69 -24.21 -33.91 17.25
N ASN A 70 -23.57 -34.10 16.07
CA ASN A 70 -23.69 -35.33 15.29
C ASN A 70 -22.76 -36.45 15.78
N LEU A 71 -21.85 -36.16 16.71
CA LEU A 71 -20.94 -37.14 17.26
C LEU A 71 -21.65 -38.06 18.27
N GLU A 72 -21.36 -39.36 18.19
CA GLU A 72 -21.77 -40.30 19.24
C GLU A 72 -21.06 -39.96 20.56
N ILE A 73 -21.81 -39.87 21.67
CA ILE A 73 -21.22 -39.61 22.99
C ILE A 73 -20.60 -40.92 23.51
N THR A 74 -19.36 -41.19 23.13
CA THR A 74 -18.56 -42.31 23.68
C THR A 74 -17.56 -41.81 24.71
N THR A 75 -18.00 -40.91 25.60
CA THR A 75 -17.10 -40.17 26.48
C THR A 75 -17.17 -40.67 27.93
N PRO A 76 -16.05 -40.65 28.69
CA PRO A 76 -16.03 -41.01 30.11
C PRO A 76 -16.64 -39.93 31.04
N VAL A 77 -17.31 -38.92 30.49
CA VAL A 77 -18.00 -37.85 31.23
C VAL A 77 -19.49 -38.17 31.28
N LEU A 78 -20.20 -37.65 32.29
CA LEU A 78 -21.64 -37.88 32.42
C LEU A 78 -22.40 -37.36 31.19
N PRO A 79 -23.42 -38.08 30.68
CA PRO A 79 -24.13 -37.70 29.45
C PRO A 79 -24.67 -36.27 29.46
N GLU A 80 -25.20 -35.79 30.59
CA GLU A 80 -25.70 -34.42 30.74
C GLU A 80 -24.59 -33.37 30.62
N GLN A 81 -23.40 -33.66 31.15
CA GLN A 81 -22.23 -32.79 31.03
C GLN A 81 -21.74 -32.76 29.58
N ALA A 82 -21.71 -33.91 28.90
CA ALA A 82 -21.34 -33.99 27.49
C ALA A 82 -22.29 -33.17 26.59
N VAL A 83 -23.60 -33.19 26.85
CA VAL A 83 -24.59 -32.36 26.14
C VAL A 83 -24.35 -30.87 26.41
N ALA A 84 -24.16 -30.47 27.67
CA ALA A 84 -23.88 -29.07 28.02
C ALA A 84 -22.60 -28.55 27.35
N ILE A 85 -21.54 -29.37 27.34
CA ILE A 85 -20.27 -29.07 26.66
C ILE A 85 -20.49 -28.87 25.17
N ARG A 86 -21.23 -29.77 24.51
CA ARG A 86 -21.52 -29.62 23.07
C ARG A 86 -22.32 -28.36 22.78
N ASN A 87 -23.31 -28.02 23.61
CA ASN A 87 -24.11 -26.80 23.42
C ASN A 87 -23.24 -25.55 23.55
N ALA A 88 -22.35 -25.51 24.56
CA ALA A 88 -21.42 -24.40 24.73
C ALA A 88 -20.42 -24.29 23.58
N VAL A 89 -19.91 -25.42 23.09
CA VAL A 89 -19.04 -25.45 21.89
C VAL A 89 -19.81 -24.96 20.68
N GLN A 90 -21.03 -25.43 20.44
CA GLN A 90 -21.83 -25.01 19.29
C GLN A 90 -22.16 -23.51 19.36
N GLU A 91 -22.62 -23.01 20.50
CA GLU A 91 -22.90 -21.58 20.66
C GLU A 91 -21.66 -20.73 20.43
N VAL A 92 -20.57 -21.03 21.15
CA VAL A 92 -19.36 -20.21 21.06
C VAL A 92 -18.68 -20.38 19.71
N VAL A 93 -18.50 -21.60 19.20
CA VAL A 93 -17.80 -21.85 17.93
C VAL A 93 -18.68 -21.49 16.74
N ALA A 94 -19.99 -21.79 16.71
CA ALA A 94 -20.86 -21.39 15.60
C ALA A 94 -21.09 -19.88 15.53
N ASP A 95 -21.28 -19.19 16.67
CA ASP A 95 -21.35 -17.73 16.68
C ASP A 95 -19.99 -17.11 16.31
N SER A 96 -18.88 -17.74 16.74
CA SER A 96 -17.51 -17.39 16.33
C SER A 96 -17.23 -17.63 14.84
N LEU A 97 -17.87 -18.64 14.23
CA LEU A 97 -17.79 -18.96 12.81
C LEU A 97 -18.55 -17.93 11.96
N SER A 98 -19.50 -17.20 12.55
CA SER A 98 -20.23 -16.11 11.90
C SER A 98 -19.45 -14.78 11.86
N ALA A 99 -18.56 -14.50 12.83
CA ALA A 99 -17.97 -13.16 12.96
C ALA A 99 -16.44 -13.07 13.22
N ALA A 100 -15.77 -14.06 13.82
CA ALA A 100 -14.41 -13.81 14.39
C ALA A 100 -13.34 -14.89 14.16
N TYR A 101 -13.70 -16.09 13.69
CA TYR A 101 -12.74 -17.21 13.51
C TYR A 101 -12.72 -17.78 12.09
N ARG A 102 -13.03 -16.93 11.10
CA ARG A 102 -12.74 -17.17 9.68
C ARG A 102 -11.25 -16.92 9.39
N TYR A 103 -10.38 -17.83 9.81
CA TYR A 103 -9.05 -17.99 9.19
C TYR A 103 -9.19 -19.18 8.22
N ASP A 104 -9.76 -18.97 7.03
CA ASP A 104 -8.99 -19.05 5.78
C ASP A 104 -9.67 -18.40 4.55
N LYS A 105 -10.68 -17.52 4.67
CA LYS A 105 -11.24 -16.83 3.48
C LYS A 105 -11.81 -15.44 3.76
N VAL A 106 -11.14 -14.62 4.58
CA VAL A 106 -11.48 -13.19 4.56
C VAL A 106 -10.92 -12.64 3.25
N LEU A 107 -11.84 -12.40 2.33
CA LEU A 107 -11.53 -11.79 1.05
C LEU A 107 -10.90 -10.41 1.32
N ARG A 108 -9.67 -10.23 0.85
CA ARG A 108 -8.95 -8.96 0.97
C ARG A 108 -8.60 -8.47 -0.40
N ALA A 109 -9.08 -7.29 -0.78
CA ALA A 109 -8.61 -6.58 -1.96
C ALA A 109 -7.32 -5.83 -1.63
N ASP A 110 -6.29 -6.00 -2.46
CA ASP A 110 -5.03 -5.28 -2.34
C ASP A 110 -4.32 -5.24 -3.71
N PHE A 111 -3.64 -4.15 -4.01
CA PHE A 111 -2.83 -4.03 -5.22
C PHE A 111 -1.73 -2.98 -5.07
N ILE A 112 -0.74 -3.08 -5.96
CA ILE A 112 0.26 -2.05 -6.19
C ILE A 112 0.23 -1.63 -7.66
N GLY A 113 0.35 -0.33 -7.91
CA GLY A 113 0.64 0.23 -9.23
C GLY A 113 2.08 0.71 -9.30
N ASP A 114 2.72 0.61 -10.47
CA ASP A 114 4.02 1.25 -10.71
C ASP A 114 3.90 2.78 -10.56
N SER A 115 4.87 3.43 -9.92
CA SER A 115 4.80 4.86 -9.60
C SER A 115 5.52 5.70 -10.65
N GLY A 116 4.82 6.69 -11.21
CA GLY A 116 5.40 7.76 -12.02
C GLY A 116 5.58 7.38 -13.48
N LYS A 117 4.51 7.51 -14.27
CA LYS A 117 4.60 7.38 -15.73
C LYS A 117 3.67 8.36 -16.43
N THR A 118 4.05 8.65 -17.66
CA THR A 118 3.50 9.74 -18.46
C THR A 118 2.27 9.26 -19.23
N SER A 119 1.46 10.15 -19.79
CA SER A 119 0.21 9.79 -20.50
C SER A 119 0.39 8.90 -21.74
N THR A 120 1.63 8.59 -22.14
CA THR A 120 1.95 7.67 -23.24
C THR A 120 2.46 6.30 -22.77
N ASP A 121 2.67 6.14 -21.46
CA ASP A 121 3.26 4.94 -20.89
C ASP A 121 2.19 3.99 -20.35
N THR A 122 2.49 2.69 -20.41
CA THR A 122 1.68 1.67 -19.79
C THR A 122 1.96 1.58 -18.29
N VAL A 123 0.91 1.75 -17.48
CA VAL A 123 0.95 1.54 -16.02
C VAL A 123 0.58 0.10 -15.73
N HIS A 124 1.43 -0.59 -14.98
CA HIS A 124 1.19 -1.97 -14.57
C HIS A 124 0.63 -2.02 -13.15
N PHE A 125 -0.51 -2.70 -12.99
CA PHE A 125 -1.15 -2.95 -11.72
C PHE A 125 -1.01 -4.43 -11.37
N THR A 126 -0.33 -4.70 -10.25
CA THR A 126 -0.13 -6.05 -9.72
C THR A 126 -1.08 -6.28 -8.56
N ASN A 127 -1.89 -7.31 -8.68
CA ASN A 127 -2.86 -7.71 -7.68
C ASN A 127 -2.21 -8.51 -6.55
N LEU A 128 -2.50 -8.10 -5.31
CA LEU A 128 -2.02 -8.72 -4.08
C LEU A 128 -3.19 -9.22 -3.20
N SER A 129 -4.39 -9.29 -3.78
CA SER A 129 -5.63 -9.72 -3.12
C SER A 129 -5.57 -11.18 -2.70
N ARG A 130 -6.22 -11.50 -1.58
CA ARG A 130 -6.28 -12.86 -1.02
C ARG A 130 -7.69 -13.41 -1.02
N HIS A 131 -7.80 -14.72 -1.26
CA HIS A 131 -9.06 -15.48 -1.22
C HIS A 131 -10.15 -15.01 -2.19
N ALA A 132 -9.75 -14.38 -3.30
CA ALA A 132 -10.61 -13.96 -4.41
C ALA A 132 -10.69 -15.04 -5.49
N SER A 133 -11.83 -15.15 -6.17
CA SER A 133 -12.01 -15.96 -7.38
C SER A 133 -12.27 -15.11 -8.62
N GLY A 134 -12.41 -13.79 -8.48
CA GLY A 134 -12.58 -12.85 -9.58
C GLY A 134 -12.23 -11.43 -9.18
N TYR A 135 -12.04 -10.58 -10.19
CA TYR A 135 -11.57 -9.20 -10.05
C TYR A 135 -12.29 -8.28 -11.02
N VAL A 136 -12.48 -7.03 -10.61
CA VAL A 136 -12.93 -5.92 -11.45
C VAL A 136 -12.06 -4.71 -11.14
N TRP A 137 -11.38 -4.21 -12.15
CA TRP A 137 -10.63 -2.96 -12.14
C TRP A 137 -11.50 -1.85 -12.69
N ASP A 138 -11.48 -0.70 -12.03
CA ASP A 138 -12.01 0.57 -12.51
C ASP A 138 -10.87 1.58 -12.43
N PHE A 139 -10.43 2.09 -13.58
CA PHE A 139 -9.27 2.97 -13.63
C PHE A 139 -9.63 4.45 -13.39
N GLY A 140 -10.92 4.78 -13.22
CA GLY A 140 -11.37 6.15 -13.01
C GLY A 140 -11.37 7.02 -14.28
N ASP A 141 -11.00 6.47 -15.43
CA ASP A 141 -11.08 7.10 -16.76
C ASP A 141 -12.29 6.64 -17.59
N GLY A 142 -13.17 5.84 -16.97
CA GLY A 142 -14.35 5.24 -17.61
C GLY A 142 -14.11 3.86 -18.22
N THR A 143 -12.88 3.33 -18.14
CA THR A 143 -12.54 1.97 -18.59
C THR A 143 -12.40 1.00 -17.42
N THR A 144 -12.56 -0.30 -17.71
CA THR A 144 -12.54 -1.37 -16.72
C THR A 144 -11.86 -2.62 -17.27
N ASP A 145 -11.34 -3.48 -16.38
CA ASP A 145 -10.75 -4.78 -16.73
C ASP A 145 -11.13 -5.85 -15.69
N THR A 146 -10.99 -7.13 -16.00
CA THR A 146 -11.28 -8.27 -15.11
C THR A 146 -10.10 -9.22 -14.93
N ALA A 147 -8.96 -8.99 -15.60
CA ALA A 147 -7.78 -9.81 -15.40
C ALA A 147 -7.22 -9.66 -13.97
N ALA A 148 -6.53 -10.71 -13.51
CA ALA A 148 -5.98 -10.72 -12.15
C ALA A 148 -5.01 -9.55 -11.92
N SER A 149 -4.05 -9.36 -12.82
CA SER A 149 -3.16 -8.18 -12.89
C SER A 149 -3.26 -7.59 -14.28
N VAL A 150 -3.18 -6.26 -14.40
CA VAL A 150 -3.55 -5.52 -15.62
C VAL A 150 -2.49 -4.50 -15.99
N ALA A 151 -2.43 -4.18 -17.28
CA ALA A 151 -1.58 -3.13 -17.82
C ALA A 151 -2.51 -2.14 -18.53
N HIS A 152 -2.48 -0.87 -18.12
CA HIS A 152 -3.42 0.15 -18.57
C HIS A 152 -2.72 1.40 -19.07
N ILE A 153 -3.27 2.05 -20.10
CA ILE A 153 -2.77 3.31 -20.66
C ILE A 153 -3.84 4.37 -20.46
N PHE A 154 -3.51 5.44 -19.75
CA PHE A 154 -4.44 6.53 -19.48
C PHE A 154 -4.50 7.51 -20.66
N PRO A 155 -5.69 8.02 -21.02
CA PRO A 155 -5.87 8.85 -22.22
C PRO A 155 -5.25 10.24 -22.10
N SER A 156 -5.06 10.74 -20.89
CA SER A 156 -4.54 12.08 -20.62
C SER A 156 -3.75 12.12 -19.32
N ALA A 157 -2.90 13.14 -19.16
CA ALA A 157 -2.31 13.46 -17.87
C ALA A 157 -3.40 13.94 -16.90
N GLY A 158 -3.29 13.56 -15.63
CA GLY A 158 -4.29 13.85 -14.62
C GLY A 158 -4.19 12.93 -13.41
N GLU A 159 -5.07 13.18 -12.46
CA GLU A 159 -5.24 12.34 -11.28
C GLU A 159 -6.39 11.35 -11.52
N TYR A 160 -6.11 10.06 -11.32
CA TYR A 160 -7.07 8.98 -11.51
C TYR A 160 -7.22 8.19 -10.22
N THR A 161 -8.47 7.92 -9.82
CA THR A 161 -8.77 7.04 -8.70
C THR A 161 -8.94 5.61 -9.23
N VAL A 162 -7.92 4.79 -9.07
CA VAL A 162 -7.94 3.40 -9.52
C VAL A 162 -8.47 2.52 -8.41
N CYS A 163 -9.50 1.73 -8.69
CA CYS A 163 -10.12 0.81 -7.76
C CYS A 163 -10.00 -0.64 -8.22
N LEU A 164 -9.61 -1.52 -7.31
CA LEU A 164 -9.72 -2.98 -7.47
C LEU A 164 -10.85 -3.49 -6.59
N THR A 165 -11.81 -4.16 -7.21
CA THR A 165 -12.84 -4.95 -6.53
C THR A 165 -12.49 -6.43 -6.69
N ALA A 166 -12.12 -7.09 -5.61
CA ALA A 166 -11.94 -8.54 -5.57
C ALA A 166 -13.25 -9.17 -5.06
N TYR A 167 -13.64 -10.33 -5.60
CA TYR A 167 -14.85 -11.04 -5.17
C TYR A 167 -14.67 -12.55 -5.17
N ASN A 168 -15.50 -13.24 -4.40
CA ASN A 168 -15.69 -14.69 -4.48
C ASN A 168 -17.18 -15.05 -4.40
N SER A 169 -17.53 -16.32 -4.26
CA SER A 169 -18.94 -16.76 -4.21
C SER A 169 -19.72 -16.22 -3.00
N CYS A 170 -19.03 -15.72 -1.97
CA CYS A 170 -19.60 -15.38 -0.68
C CYS A 170 -19.41 -13.92 -0.28
N ASP A 171 -18.45 -13.20 -0.88
CA ASP A 171 -18.01 -11.90 -0.39
C ASP A 171 -17.45 -11.01 -1.52
N THR A 172 -17.34 -9.71 -1.25
CA THR A 172 -16.74 -8.70 -2.14
C THR A 172 -15.96 -7.67 -1.32
N ALA A 173 -14.72 -7.40 -1.72
CA ALA A 173 -13.86 -6.40 -1.10
C ALA A 173 -13.38 -5.39 -2.15
N LYS A 174 -13.28 -4.11 -1.77
CA LYS A 174 -12.85 -3.03 -2.66
C LYS A 174 -11.75 -2.20 -2.01
N ILE A 175 -10.75 -1.83 -2.79
CA ILE A 175 -9.73 -0.86 -2.41
C ILE A 175 -9.47 0.10 -3.57
N CYS A 176 -9.19 1.35 -3.26
CA CYS A 176 -8.88 2.38 -4.25
C CYS A 176 -7.58 3.10 -3.87
N GLN A 177 -6.77 3.44 -4.88
CA GLN A 177 -5.55 4.22 -4.74
C GLN A 177 -5.53 5.31 -5.81
N THR A 178 -5.01 6.48 -5.44
CA THR A 178 -4.80 7.58 -6.39
C THR A 178 -3.53 7.34 -7.19
N VAL A 179 -3.63 7.46 -8.51
CA VAL A 179 -2.51 7.40 -9.45
C VAL A 179 -2.43 8.74 -10.19
N ILE A 180 -1.23 9.32 -10.23
CA ILE A 180 -0.97 10.58 -10.94
C ILE A 180 -0.25 10.27 -12.24
N ILE A 181 -0.88 10.63 -13.36
CA ILE A 181 -0.32 10.50 -14.70
C ILE A 181 0.22 11.85 -15.14
N GLY A 182 1.53 11.91 -15.35
CA GLY A 182 2.20 13.12 -15.80
C GLY A 182 2.05 13.35 -17.31
N VAL A 183 2.30 14.57 -17.76
CA VAL A 183 2.69 14.76 -19.16
C VAL A 183 4.16 14.34 -19.30
N SER A 184 4.49 13.63 -20.38
CA SER A 184 5.88 13.48 -20.81
C SER A 184 6.36 14.85 -21.28
N SER A 185 6.74 15.73 -20.36
CA SER A 185 7.55 16.87 -20.71
C SER A 185 9.01 16.41 -20.67
N VAL A 186 9.49 15.95 -21.84
CA VAL A 186 10.88 16.01 -22.31
C VAL A 186 11.94 15.63 -21.27
N ASP A 187 12.55 14.46 -21.45
CA ASP A 187 13.87 14.09 -20.93
C ASP A 187 14.19 14.60 -19.50
N GLU A 188 14.05 13.72 -18.50
CA GLU A 188 15.03 13.69 -17.41
C GLU A 188 16.40 13.21 -17.94
N ALA A 189 16.86 13.79 -19.04
CA ALA A 189 18.29 13.92 -19.25
C ALA A 189 18.76 14.71 -18.04
N HIS A 190 19.67 14.14 -17.26
CA HIS A 190 20.42 14.87 -16.24
C HIS A 190 20.92 16.19 -16.84
N SER A 191 20.13 17.24 -16.69
CA SER A 191 20.52 18.61 -16.99
C SER A 191 21.65 18.85 -16.01
N ARG A 192 22.89 18.78 -16.50
CA ARG A 192 24.01 19.39 -15.80
C ARG A 192 23.60 20.81 -15.58
N GLN A 193 23.17 21.12 -14.36
CA GLN A 193 22.76 22.46 -13.99
C GLN A 193 24.02 23.32 -14.08
N LEU A 194 24.17 24.00 -15.21
CA LEU A 194 25.27 24.92 -15.41
C LEU A 194 25.06 26.08 -14.44
N ALA A 195 26.08 26.35 -13.64
CA ALA A 195 26.09 27.50 -12.75
C ALA A 195 27.08 28.53 -13.28
N GLY A 196 26.67 29.79 -13.29
CA GLY A 196 27.53 30.93 -13.60
C GLY A 196 28.35 31.32 -12.37
N TYR A 197 29.64 31.55 -12.53
CA TYR A 197 30.56 31.97 -11.48
C TYR A 197 31.41 33.18 -11.91
N PRO A 198 31.74 34.13 -11.03
CA PRO A 198 31.22 34.26 -9.68
C PRO A 198 29.74 34.68 -9.73
N ASN A 199 28.90 34.12 -8.87
CA ASN A 199 27.57 34.68 -8.61
C ASN A 199 27.62 35.25 -7.18
N PRO A 200 27.55 36.58 -7.00
CA PRO A 200 27.28 37.63 -7.99
C PRO A 200 28.46 37.97 -8.93
N CYS A 201 28.14 38.39 -10.17
CA CYS A 201 29.12 38.83 -11.16
C CYS A 201 29.29 40.36 -11.11
N SER A 202 30.51 40.86 -11.23
CA SER A 202 30.80 42.30 -11.37
C SER A 202 31.07 42.71 -12.82
N ASN A 203 32.03 42.05 -13.47
CA ASN A 203 32.46 42.37 -14.84
C ASN A 203 32.20 41.22 -15.82
N VAL A 204 32.43 39.97 -15.40
CA VAL A 204 32.34 38.77 -16.23
C VAL A 204 31.68 37.65 -15.43
N CYS A 205 30.75 36.92 -16.05
CA CYS A 205 30.19 35.67 -15.54
C CYS A 205 30.77 34.49 -16.34
N TYR A 206 31.41 33.54 -15.67
CA TYR A 206 31.92 32.33 -16.27
C TYR A 206 30.91 31.19 -16.20
N ILE A 207 30.65 30.54 -17.33
CA ILE A 207 29.75 29.38 -17.40
C ILE A 207 30.57 28.19 -17.88
N PRO A 208 30.97 27.26 -16.99
CA PRO A 208 31.79 26.12 -17.38
C PRO A 208 31.02 25.22 -18.35
N SER A 209 31.73 24.50 -19.22
CA SER A 209 31.16 23.46 -20.09
C SER A 209 30.21 23.94 -21.20
N VAL A 210 30.28 25.21 -21.64
CA VAL A 210 29.58 25.67 -22.84
C VAL A 210 30.54 25.65 -24.03
N ALA A 211 30.15 24.98 -25.12
CA ALA A 211 30.93 24.96 -26.36
C ALA A 211 31.14 26.38 -26.91
N SER A 212 32.24 26.61 -27.65
CA SER A 212 32.42 27.84 -28.42
C SER A 212 31.43 27.84 -29.59
N GLY A 213 30.89 29.01 -29.95
CA GLY A 213 29.91 29.11 -31.03
C GLY A 213 28.45 28.90 -30.59
N THR A 214 28.18 28.71 -29.29
CA THR A 214 26.83 28.51 -28.77
C THR A 214 26.11 29.84 -28.59
N PRO A 215 24.91 30.04 -29.16
CA PRO A 215 24.13 31.26 -28.98
C PRO A 215 23.61 31.36 -27.54
N TYR A 216 23.67 32.56 -26.98
CA TYR A 216 23.12 32.87 -25.67
C TYR A 216 22.39 34.21 -25.67
N ARG A 217 21.44 34.35 -24.73
CA ARG A 217 20.67 35.57 -24.48
C ARG A 217 20.71 35.92 -23.01
N ILE A 218 20.75 37.20 -22.69
CA ILE A 218 20.60 37.69 -21.32
C ILE A 218 19.23 38.36 -21.19
N ILE A 219 18.43 37.94 -20.23
CA ILE A 219 17.16 38.58 -19.87
C ILE A 219 17.20 39.06 -18.43
N ASN A 220 16.51 40.16 -18.14
CA ASN A 220 16.30 40.61 -16.76
C ASN A 220 15.15 39.82 -16.09
N ALA A 221 14.91 40.06 -14.80
CA ALA A 221 13.82 39.44 -14.05
C ALA A 221 12.39 39.72 -14.60
N LEU A 222 12.25 40.71 -15.48
CA LEU A 222 10.98 41.04 -16.15
C LEU A 222 10.85 40.35 -17.53
N GLY A 223 11.80 39.49 -17.91
CA GLY A 223 11.81 38.77 -19.18
C GLY A 223 12.28 39.61 -20.38
N VAL A 224 12.77 40.83 -20.16
CA VAL A 224 13.25 41.71 -21.23
C VAL A 224 14.67 41.33 -21.65
N GLU A 225 14.86 41.02 -22.94
CA GLU A 225 16.16 40.75 -23.55
C GLU A 225 17.06 41.99 -23.47
N GLN A 226 18.21 41.84 -22.82
CA GLN A 226 19.25 42.85 -22.74
C GLN A 226 20.34 42.64 -23.78
N LEU A 227 20.61 41.37 -24.12
CA LEU A 227 21.70 40.99 -25.01
C LEU A 227 21.42 39.65 -25.69
N ARG A 228 21.93 39.51 -26.92
CA ARG A 228 22.05 38.23 -27.62
C ARG A 228 23.40 38.17 -28.33
N GLN A 229 24.17 37.13 -28.04
CA GLN A 229 25.53 36.93 -28.57
C GLN A 229 25.84 35.42 -28.69
N THR A 230 27.07 35.11 -29.11
CA THR A 230 27.58 33.75 -29.26
C THR A 230 28.86 33.60 -28.42
N THR A 231 29.07 32.43 -27.79
CA THR A 231 30.26 32.18 -26.97
C THR A 231 31.55 32.21 -27.80
N SER A 232 32.55 32.95 -27.32
CA SER A 232 33.94 32.88 -27.81
C SER A 232 34.75 31.98 -26.89
N GLY A 233 35.49 31.00 -27.45
CA GLY A 233 36.26 30.01 -26.68
C GLY A 233 37.03 30.59 -25.49
N SER A 234 36.83 29.98 -24.31
CA SER A 234 37.06 30.46 -22.94
C SER A 234 35.91 31.32 -22.37
N THR A 235 35.00 30.60 -21.68
CA THR A 235 33.63 30.95 -21.28
C THR A 235 33.51 32.07 -20.25
N GLY A 236 33.85 33.31 -20.60
CA GLY A 236 33.49 34.50 -19.84
C GLY A 236 32.45 35.36 -20.59
N ILE A 237 31.27 35.55 -20.01
CA ILE A 237 30.23 36.47 -20.51
C ILE A 237 30.44 37.83 -19.86
N VAL A 238 30.76 38.86 -20.65
CA VAL A 238 30.95 40.23 -20.13
C VAL A 238 29.60 40.84 -19.77
N VAL A 239 29.43 41.21 -18.49
CA VAL A 239 28.18 41.76 -17.94
C VAL A 239 28.35 43.16 -17.35
N SER A 240 29.51 43.80 -17.55
CA SER A 240 29.81 45.15 -17.05
C SER A 240 28.86 46.24 -17.58
N HIS A 241 28.23 46.01 -18.74
CA HIS A 241 27.27 46.92 -19.36
C HIS A 241 25.85 46.85 -18.76
N LEU A 242 25.58 45.85 -17.91
CA LEU A 242 24.27 45.66 -17.29
C LEU A 242 24.17 46.44 -15.98
N ALA A 243 23.00 47.03 -15.73
CA ALA A 243 22.68 47.64 -14.44
C ALA A 243 22.64 46.57 -13.33
N PRO A 244 22.89 46.93 -12.06
CA PRO A 244 22.75 46.00 -10.94
C PRO A 244 21.34 45.39 -10.88
N GLY A 245 21.24 44.08 -10.68
CA GLY A 245 19.96 43.35 -10.70
C GLY A 245 20.10 41.85 -10.91
N LEU A 246 18.95 41.17 -10.95
CA LEU A 246 18.85 39.75 -11.25
C LEU A 246 18.67 39.53 -12.75
N TYR A 247 19.48 38.64 -13.32
CA TYR A 247 19.47 38.29 -14.73
C TYR A 247 19.53 36.78 -14.93
N PHE A 248 19.09 36.34 -16.10
CA PHE A 248 19.17 34.95 -16.54
C PHE A 248 19.90 34.88 -17.87
N VAL A 249 20.92 34.03 -17.95
CA VAL A 249 21.54 33.63 -19.22
C VAL A 249 20.78 32.42 -19.75
N MET A 250 20.20 32.55 -20.93
CA MET A 250 19.59 31.45 -21.67
C MET A 250 20.57 30.98 -22.75
N ILE A 251 20.95 29.71 -22.70
CA ILE A 251 21.85 29.07 -23.66
C ILE A 251 21.07 27.99 -24.40
N GLU A 252 21.19 27.95 -25.72
CA GLU A 252 20.61 26.90 -26.56
C GLU A 252 21.76 26.04 -27.09
N GLN A 253 21.87 24.82 -26.57
CA GLN A 253 22.91 23.89 -26.96
C GLN A 253 22.63 23.33 -28.36
N PRO A 254 23.67 22.83 -29.07
CA PRO A 254 23.52 22.30 -30.43
C PRO A 254 22.53 21.13 -30.57
N ASP A 255 22.25 20.42 -29.47
CA ASP A 255 21.28 19.32 -29.37
C ASP A 255 19.81 19.81 -29.20
N GLY A 256 19.59 21.13 -29.16
CA GLY A 256 18.28 21.75 -28.97
C GLY A 256 17.89 21.93 -27.50
N GLN A 257 18.72 21.51 -26.54
CA GLN A 257 18.44 21.74 -25.13
C GLN A 257 18.63 23.21 -24.75
N LYS A 258 17.63 23.76 -24.05
CA LYS A 258 17.68 25.12 -23.51
C LYS A 258 18.03 25.05 -22.03
N GLN A 259 19.07 25.77 -21.64
CA GLN A 259 19.49 25.89 -20.25
C GLN A 259 19.38 27.34 -19.79
N VAL A 260 18.92 27.52 -18.55
CA VAL A 260 18.69 28.84 -17.93
C VAL A 260 19.53 28.95 -16.68
N ILE A 261 20.37 29.98 -16.63
CA ILE A 261 21.40 30.15 -15.59
C ILE A 261 21.18 31.50 -14.91
N PRO A 262 20.71 31.53 -13.66
CA PRO A 262 20.52 32.78 -12.93
C PRO A 262 21.86 33.34 -12.45
N PHE A 263 22.02 34.67 -12.52
CA PHE A 263 23.12 35.38 -11.86
C PHE A 263 22.66 36.75 -11.34
N SER A 264 23.29 37.18 -10.25
CA SER A 264 23.14 38.54 -9.75
C SER A 264 24.25 39.43 -10.29
N LYS A 265 23.92 40.61 -10.80
CA LYS A 265 24.86 41.68 -11.16
C LYS A 265 24.90 42.69 -10.02
N TRP A 266 26.08 42.91 -9.46
CA TRP A 266 26.34 43.99 -8.50
C TRP A 266 27.23 45.06 -9.15
#